data_AF-A0A377HMW0-F1
#
_entry.id   AF-A0A377HMW0-F1
#
_cell.length_a   1.000
_cell.length_b   1.000
_cell.length_c   1.000
_cell.angle_alpha   90.00
_cell.angle_beta   90.00
_cell.angle_gamma   90.00
#
_symmetry.space_group_name_H-M   'P 1'
#
loop_
_entity.id
_entity.type
_entity.pdbx_description
1 polymer ?
#
loop_
_entity_poly.entity_id
_entity_poly.type
_entity_poly.pdbx_seq_one_letter_code
_entity_poly.pdbx_strand_id
1 'polypeptide(L)'
;MLIDAFRALFWREFNTLHDGAAYFHVRPITVKRWLDGISPPNPMAEKLLIIKARGYLPNDLNWDGFKVNEERAVIITPDGREFAPRELEGFPLWRDQYYALRDRYGLIERPPVKPPLEPVTVFRGGRRQQAAPWIPTRDKMKR
;
A
#
# COMPACT_ATOMS: atom_id res chain seq x y z
N MET A 1 -13.36 14.50 12.95
CA MET A 1 -12.18 15.18 13.52
C MET A 1 -12.60 16.61 13.86
N LEU A 2 -12.00 17.29 14.84
CA LEU A 2 -12.27 18.72 15.01
C LEU A 2 -11.84 19.46 13.73
N ILE A 3 -12.64 20.44 13.29
CA ILE A 3 -12.40 21.11 12.01
C ILE A 3 -11.02 21.77 11.94
N ASP A 4 -10.53 22.29 13.07
CA ASP A 4 -9.20 22.88 13.18
C ASP A 4 -8.10 21.85 13.00
N ALA A 5 -8.29 20.63 13.51
CA ALA A 5 -7.36 19.53 13.32
C ALA A 5 -7.36 19.04 11.86
N PHE A 6 -8.52 19.00 11.19
CA PHE A 6 -8.60 18.71 9.74
C PHE A 6 -7.85 19.76 8.94
N ARG A 7 -8.12 21.04 9.21
CA ARG A 7 -7.52 22.17 8.50
C ARG A 7 -6.00 22.19 8.68
N ALA A 8 -5.51 22.02 9.91
CA ALA A 8 -4.08 21.98 10.20
C ALA A 8 -3.39 20.81 9.51
N LEU A 9 -3.99 19.62 9.57
CA LEU A 9 -3.43 18.43 8.93
C LEU A 9 -3.46 18.53 7.40
N PHE A 10 -4.50 19.12 6.82
CA PHE A 10 -4.61 19.34 5.38
C PHE A 10 -3.44 20.18 4.87
N TRP A 11 -3.19 21.33 5.48
CA TRP A 11 -2.12 22.25 5.06
C TRP A 11 -0.71 21.75 5.38
N ARG A 12 -0.58 20.75 6.25
CA ARG A 12 0.68 20.03 6.45
C ARG A 12 1.01 19.09 5.28
N GLU A 13 -0.02 18.48 4.69
CA GLU A 13 0.12 17.42 3.70
C GLU A 13 0.00 17.89 2.24
N PHE A 14 -0.61 19.06 2.02
CA PHE A 14 -0.87 19.61 0.69
C PHE A 14 -0.48 21.08 0.60
N ASN A 15 0.16 21.46 -0.50
CA ASN A 15 0.53 22.85 -0.78
C ASN A 15 -0.62 23.63 -1.42
N THR A 16 -1.54 22.95 -2.12
CA THR A 16 -2.66 23.58 -2.81
C THR A 16 -3.98 22.85 -2.58
N LEU A 17 -5.10 23.57 -2.78
CA LEU A 17 -6.43 22.98 -2.79
C LEU A 17 -6.60 21.95 -3.91
N HIS A 18 -5.89 22.11 -5.03
CA HIS A 18 -5.99 21.21 -6.17
C HIS A 18 -5.37 19.84 -5.85
N ASP A 19 -4.22 19.83 -5.19
CA ASP A 19 -3.54 18.58 -4.79
C ASP A 19 -4.39 17.77 -3.81
N GLY A 20 -4.95 18.46 -2.80
CA GLY A 20 -5.84 17.83 -1.84
C GLY A 20 -7.14 17.35 -2.50
N ALA A 21 -7.71 18.11 -3.43
CA ALA A 21 -8.91 17.73 -4.15
C ALA A 21 -8.68 16.51 -5.06
N ALA A 22 -7.53 16.45 -5.74
CA ALA A 22 -7.12 15.29 -6.53
C ALA A 22 -7.01 14.04 -5.66
N TYR A 23 -6.35 14.15 -4.50
CA TYR A 23 -6.21 13.04 -3.55
C TYR A 23 -7.55 12.51 -3.03
N PHE A 24 -8.50 13.40 -2.72
CA PHE A 24 -9.82 13.01 -2.24
C PHE A 24 -10.80 12.68 -3.37
N HIS A 25 -10.40 12.79 -4.64
CA HIS A 25 -11.25 12.64 -5.82
C HIS A 25 -12.51 13.53 -5.79
N VAL A 26 -12.34 14.80 -5.39
CA VAL A 26 -13.40 15.81 -5.35
C VAL A 26 -13.00 17.07 -6.11
N ARG A 27 -13.90 18.05 -6.22
CA ARG A 27 -13.57 19.37 -6.78
C ARG A 27 -12.89 20.26 -5.72
N PRO A 28 -11.98 21.17 -6.10
CA PRO A 28 -11.31 22.09 -5.16
C PRO A 28 -12.27 22.91 -4.30
N ILE A 29 -13.42 23.31 -4.84
CA ILE A 29 -14.45 24.05 -4.10
C ILE A 29 -15.03 23.24 -2.93
N THR A 30 -15.10 21.91 -3.04
CA THR A 30 -15.57 21.04 -1.97
C THR A 30 -14.59 21.05 -0.81
N VAL A 31 -13.29 20.94 -1.10
CA VAL A 31 -12.22 21.05 -0.10
C VAL A 31 -12.24 22.42 0.57
N LYS A 32 -12.40 23.49 -0.21
CA LYS A 32 -12.53 24.85 0.34
C LYS A 32 -13.68 24.95 1.36
N ARG A 33 -14.87 24.43 1.03
CA ARG A 33 -16.03 24.44 1.95
C ARG A 33 -15.77 23.65 3.23
N TRP A 34 -15.02 22.55 3.15
CA TRP A 34 -14.59 21.80 4.33
C TRP A 34 -13.62 22.60 5.20
N LEU A 35 -12.63 23.23 4.58
CA LEU A 35 -11.65 24.03 5.31
C LEU A 35 -12.31 25.26 5.93
N ASP A 36 -13.24 25.92 5.25
CA ASP A 36 -13.95 27.12 5.73
C ASP A 36 -15.01 26.81 6.79
N GLY A 37 -15.37 25.54 7.00
CA GLY A 37 -16.41 25.13 7.96
C GLY A 37 -17.84 25.35 7.51
N ILE A 38 -18.03 25.65 6.23
CA ILE A 38 -19.36 25.73 5.60
C ILE A 38 -20.04 24.34 5.61
N SER A 39 -19.25 23.27 5.50
CA SER A 39 -19.72 21.89 5.55
C SER A 39 -18.69 21.00 6.22
N PRO A 40 -19.09 19.98 7.00
CA PRO A 40 -18.15 19.06 7.60
C PRO A 40 -17.39 18.26 6.51
N PRO A 41 -16.11 17.93 6.72
CA PRO A 41 -15.39 17.01 5.85
C PRO A 41 -16.10 15.66 5.75
N ASN A 42 -16.02 15.02 4.59
CA ASN A 42 -16.47 13.64 4.45
C ASN A 42 -15.68 12.75 5.43
N PRO A 43 -16.32 11.88 6.24
CA PRO A 43 -15.60 10.97 7.14
C PRO A 43 -14.52 10.12 6.46
N MET A 44 -14.70 9.79 5.18
CA MET A 44 -13.67 9.10 4.39
C MET A 44 -12.46 10.00 4.09
N ALA A 45 -12.67 11.28 3.80
CA ALA A 45 -11.59 12.23 3.57
C ALA A 45 -10.76 12.43 4.85
N GLU A 46 -11.41 12.48 6.02
CA GLU A 46 -10.69 12.51 7.31
C GLU A 46 -9.78 11.29 7.49
N LYS A 47 -10.29 10.08 7.19
CA LYS A 47 -9.51 8.84 7.29
C LYS A 47 -8.35 8.82 6.30
N LEU A 48 -8.60 9.16 5.03
CA LEU A 48 -7.57 9.21 3.99
C LEU A 48 -6.47 10.22 4.32
N LEU A 49 -6.82 11.36 4.91
CA LEU A 49 -5.85 12.36 5.35
C LEU A 49 -4.97 11.82 6.48
N ILE A 50 -5.54 11.11 7.45
CA ILE A 50 -4.78 10.47 8.54
C ILE A 50 -3.84 9.39 8.00
N ILE A 51 -4.32 8.57 7.06
CA ILE A 51 -3.51 7.51 6.42
C ILE A 51 -2.31 8.13 5.69
N LYS A 52 -2.54 9.19 4.89
CA LYS A 52 -1.46 9.94 4.22
C LYS A 52 -0.48 10.55 5.24
N ALA A 53 -1.01 11.23 6.25
CA ALA A 53 -0.24 11.88 7.31
C ALA A 53 0.64 10.93 8.13
N ARG A 54 0.32 9.63 8.11
CA ARG A 54 1.10 8.55 8.75
C ARG A 54 2.05 7.85 7.78
N GLY A 55 1.99 8.18 6.49
CA GLY A 55 2.79 7.56 5.43
C GLY A 55 2.28 6.19 4.97
N TYR A 56 1.03 5.83 5.30
CA TYR A 56 0.48 4.50 4.94
C TYR A 56 0.00 4.40 3.49
N LEU A 57 -0.32 5.52 2.83
CA LEU A 57 -0.58 5.55 1.39
C LEU A 57 0.39 6.52 0.70
N PRO A 58 1.27 6.02 -0.19
CA PRO A 58 2.07 6.90 -1.01
C PRO A 58 1.18 7.52 -2.10
N ASN A 59 0.97 8.83 -2.04
CA ASN A 59 0.23 9.61 -3.02
C ASN A 59 1.16 10.17 -4.12
N ASP A 60 2.05 9.32 -4.60
CA ASP A 60 3.08 9.67 -5.57
C ASP A 60 2.84 8.87 -6.86
N LEU A 61 3.04 9.51 -8.02
CA LEU A 61 2.83 8.88 -9.34
C LEU A 61 3.69 7.63 -9.54
N ASN A 62 4.81 7.49 -8.81
CA ASN A 62 5.63 6.28 -8.81
C ASN A 62 4.87 5.03 -8.30
N TRP A 63 3.74 5.20 -7.63
CA TRP A 63 2.87 4.12 -7.16
C TRP A 63 1.65 3.91 -8.06
N ASP A 64 1.52 4.66 -9.15
CA ASP A 64 0.40 4.49 -10.07
C ASP A 64 0.39 3.08 -10.67
N GLY A 65 -0.82 2.52 -10.79
CA GLY A 65 -1.04 1.15 -11.26
C GLY A 65 -0.67 0.03 -10.28
N PHE A 66 0.07 0.30 -9.19
CA PHE A 66 0.33 -0.69 -8.16
C PHE A 66 -0.94 -0.98 -7.35
N LYS A 67 -1.16 -2.25 -7.03
CA LYS A 67 -2.32 -2.71 -6.23
C LYS A 67 -1.84 -3.61 -5.10
N VAL A 68 -2.60 -3.69 -4.02
CA VAL A 68 -2.36 -4.64 -2.93
C VAL A 68 -3.50 -5.64 -2.92
N ASN A 69 -3.18 -6.93 -2.95
CA ASN A 69 -4.15 -7.99 -2.65
C ASN A 69 -3.98 -8.38 -1.18
N GLU A 70 -4.94 -7.98 -0.35
CA GLU A 70 -4.90 -8.18 1.10
C GLU A 70 -5.01 -9.65 1.51
N GLU A 71 -5.79 -10.45 0.78
CA GLU A 71 -6.00 -11.87 1.08
C GLU A 71 -4.73 -12.70 0.86
N ARG A 72 -4.00 -12.38 -0.22
CA ARG A 72 -2.75 -13.06 -0.58
C ARG A 72 -1.53 -12.36 0.00
N ALA A 73 -1.69 -11.18 0.60
CA ALA A 73 -0.62 -10.32 1.10
C ALA A 73 0.49 -10.07 0.06
N VAL A 74 0.10 -9.76 -1.19
CA VAL A 74 1.02 -9.46 -2.31
C VAL A 74 0.81 -8.05 -2.85
N ILE A 75 1.89 -7.48 -3.39
CA ILE A 75 1.87 -6.27 -4.21
C ILE A 75 1.79 -6.72 -5.67
N ILE A 76 0.84 -6.14 -6.40
CA ILE A 76 0.64 -6.33 -7.83
C ILE A 76 1.18 -5.08 -8.53
N THR A 77 2.13 -5.28 -9.44
CA THR A 77 2.70 -4.23 -10.30
C THR A 77 1.69 -3.79 -11.38
N PRO A 78 1.90 -2.62 -12.03
CA PRO A 78 1.10 -2.20 -13.17
C PRO A 78 1.03 -3.23 -14.31
N ASP A 79 2.12 -3.98 -14.52
CA ASP A 79 2.23 -5.05 -15.52
C ASP A 79 1.57 -6.37 -15.09
N GLY A 80 0.93 -6.41 -13.91
CA GLY A 80 0.23 -7.59 -13.39
C GLY A 80 1.13 -8.63 -12.72
N ARG A 81 2.45 -8.39 -12.62
CA ARG A 81 3.35 -9.25 -11.83
C ARG A 81 3.11 -9.07 -10.34
N GLU A 82 3.28 -10.14 -9.59
CA GLU A 82 3.03 -10.17 -8.14
C GLU A 82 4.32 -10.49 -7.37
N PHE A 83 4.51 -9.85 -6.23
CA PHE A 83 5.57 -10.19 -5.27
C PHE A 83 5.11 -9.90 -3.84
N ALA A 84 5.64 -10.65 -2.87
CA ALA A 84 5.35 -10.43 -1.46
C ALA A 84 6.14 -9.21 -0.94
N PRO A 85 5.57 -8.35 -0.05
CA PRO A 85 6.29 -7.20 0.50
C PRO A 85 7.63 -7.55 1.16
N ARG A 86 7.77 -8.76 1.73
CA ARG A 86 9.03 -9.24 2.34
C ARG A 86 10.16 -9.36 1.32
N GLU A 87 9.87 -9.59 0.04
CA GLU A 87 10.88 -9.64 -1.01
C GLU A 87 11.58 -8.29 -1.21
N LEU A 88 10.95 -7.19 -0.77
CA LEU A 88 11.56 -5.86 -0.81
C LEU A 88 12.73 -5.70 0.18
N GLU A 89 12.84 -6.54 1.22
CA GLU A 89 13.99 -6.50 2.15
C GLU A 89 15.30 -6.81 1.42
N GLY A 90 15.25 -7.77 0.49
CA GLY A 90 16.41 -8.16 -0.33
C GLY A 90 16.54 -7.38 -1.64
N PHE A 91 15.48 -6.70 -2.07
CA PHE A 91 15.41 -6.08 -3.39
C PHE A 91 16.54 -5.06 -3.67
N PRO A 92 16.89 -4.12 -2.77
CA PRO A 92 17.99 -3.19 -3.03
C PRO A 92 19.32 -3.92 -3.29
N LEU A 93 19.63 -4.93 -2.47
CA LEU A 93 20.84 -5.72 -2.61
C LEU A 93 20.84 -6.51 -3.93
N TRP A 94 19.73 -7.16 -4.27
CA TRP A 94 19.61 -7.92 -5.52
C TRP A 94 19.72 -7.04 -6.75
N ARG A 95 19.14 -5.83 -6.70
CA ARG A 95 19.27 -4.83 -7.76
C ARG A 95 20.73 -4.44 -7.96
N ASP A 96 21.45 -4.16 -6.90
CA ASP A 96 22.86 -3.75 -6.97
C ASP A 96 23.75 -4.90 -7.48
N GLN A 97 23.51 -6.13 -7.01
CA GLN A 97 24.16 -7.34 -7.51
C GLN A 97 23.85 -7.59 -9.00
N TYR A 98 22.59 -7.38 -9.42
CA TYR A 98 22.18 -7.52 -10.81
C TYR A 98 22.95 -6.56 -11.70
N TYR A 99 23.06 -5.27 -11.33
CA TYR A 99 23.83 -4.30 -12.10
C TYR A 99 25.31 -4.68 -12.18
N ALA A 100 25.93 -5.09 -11.08
CA ALA A 100 27.32 -5.53 -11.08
C ALA A 100 27.56 -6.76 -11.99
N LEU A 101 26.64 -7.72 -11.98
CA LEU A 101 26.71 -8.90 -12.86
C LEU A 101 26.47 -8.54 -14.32
N ARG A 102 25.50 -7.68 -14.61
CA ARG A 102 25.20 -7.21 -15.96
C ARG A 102 26.39 -6.47 -16.56
N ASP A 103 27.02 -5.60 -15.78
CA ASP A 103 28.17 -4.81 -16.25
C ASP A 103 29.40 -5.71 -16.50
N ARG A 104 29.52 -6.84 -15.78
CA ARG A 104 30.62 -7.80 -15.95
C ARG A 104 30.40 -8.85 -17.06
N TYR A 105 29.18 -9.34 -17.21
CA TYR A 105 28.86 -10.50 -18.06
C TYR A 105 27.88 -10.21 -19.20
N GLY A 106 27.35 -8.99 -19.28
CA GLY A 106 26.33 -8.58 -20.24
C GLY A 106 24.90 -8.91 -19.80
N LEU A 107 23.94 -8.55 -20.65
CA LEU A 107 22.51 -8.77 -20.41
C LEU A 107 22.15 -10.24 -20.65
N ILE A 108 21.42 -10.84 -19.71
CA ILE A 108 20.78 -12.14 -19.92
C ILE A 108 19.43 -11.89 -20.60
N GLU A 109 19.30 -12.22 -21.89
CA GLU A 109 18.08 -11.93 -22.68
C GLU A 109 16.84 -12.69 -22.20
N ARG A 110 17.00 -13.90 -21.65
CA ARG A 110 15.90 -14.75 -21.18
C ARG A 110 16.19 -15.31 -19.79
N PRO A 111 16.00 -14.52 -18.73
CA PRO A 111 16.18 -15.02 -17.37
C PRO A 111 15.10 -16.08 -17.04
N PRO A 112 15.45 -17.15 -16.32
CA PRO A 112 14.47 -18.15 -15.90
C PRO A 112 13.47 -17.53 -14.93
N VAL A 113 12.17 -17.75 -15.17
CA VAL A 113 11.09 -17.32 -14.26
C VAL A 113 11.13 -18.20 -13.02
N LYS A 114 11.43 -17.60 -11.86
CA LYS A 114 11.33 -18.29 -10.58
C LYS A 114 9.90 -18.17 -10.04
N PRO A 115 9.32 -19.26 -9.51
CA PRO A 115 8.04 -19.17 -8.81
C PRO A 115 8.20 -18.33 -7.53
N PRO A 116 7.10 -17.73 -7.02
CA PRO A 116 7.10 -17.03 -5.74
C PRO A 116 7.66 -17.91 -4.61
N LEU A 117 8.39 -17.29 -3.68
CA LEU A 117 8.79 -17.97 -2.45
C LEU A 117 7.55 -18.42 -1.68
N GLU A 118 7.61 -19.61 -1.08
CA GLU A 118 6.51 -20.09 -0.25
C GLU A 118 6.27 -19.13 0.94
N PRO A 119 5.00 -18.88 1.31
CA PRO A 119 4.68 -18.03 2.45
C PRO A 119 5.35 -18.52 3.73
N VAL A 120 6.00 -17.62 4.47
CA VAL A 120 6.62 -17.96 5.76
C VAL A 120 5.51 -18.25 6.79
N THR A 121 5.37 -19.52 7.18
CA THR A 121 4.44 -19.89 8.26
C THR A 121 4.96 -19.41 9.60
N VAL A 122 4.21 -18.58 10.32
CA VAL A 122 4.57 -18.14 11.67
C VAL A 122 4.52 -19.33 12.63
N PHE A 123 5.63 -19.60 13.32
CA PHE A 123 5.72 -20.65 14.32
C PHE A 123 5.28 -20.10 15.68
N ARG A 124 4.21 -20.65 16.28
CA ARG A 124 3.76 -20.30 17.64
C ARG A 124 3.44 -21.58 18.43
N GLY A 125 4.11 -21.80 19.55
CA GLY A 125 3.78 -22.89 20.50
C GLY A 125 3.92 -24.32 19.94
N GLY A 126 4.97 -24.60 19.16
CA GLY A 126 5.29 -25.97 18.73
C GLY A 126 4.44 -26.53 17.57
N ARG A 127 3.54 -25.74 16.97
CA ARG A 127 2.75 -26.13 15.79
C ARG A 127 2.87 -25.10 14.67
N ARG A 128 2.93 -25.58 13.41
CA ARG A 128 2.85 -24.73 12.21
C ARG A 128 1.44 -24.13 12.13
N GLN A 129 1.30 -22.81 12.12
CA GLN A 129 0.00 -22.19 11.87
C GLN A 129 -0.32 -22.27 10.38
N GLN A 130 -1.41 -22.94 10.03
CA GLN A 130 -2.04 -22.78 8.72
C GLN A 130 -2.64 -21.37 8.65
N ALA A 131 -2.73 -20.80 7.45
CA ALA A 131 -3.46 -19.55 7.24
C ALA A 131 -4.87 -19.70 7.81
N ALA A 132 -5.37 -18.65 8.50
CA ALA A 132 -6.75 -18.64 8.93
C ALA A 132 -7.65 -18.78 7.68
N PRO A 133 -8.68 -19.64 7.72
CA PRO A 133 -9.61 -19.72 6.61
C PRO A 133 -10.23 -18.33 6.39
N TRP A 134 -10.29 -17.90 5.12
CA TRP A 134 -10.84 -16.60 4.71
C TRP A 134 -12.21 -16.35 5.34
N ILE A 135 -13.07 -17.38 5.35
CA ILE A 135 -14.39 -17.31 5.95
C ILE A 135 -14.34 -17.97 7.33
N PRO A 136 -14.63 -17.24 8.42
CA PRO A 136 -14.78 -17.83 9.75
C PRO A 136 -15.99 -18.78 9.78
N THR A 137 -15.78 -20.08 9.56
CA THR A 137 -16.84 -21.07 9.74
C THR A 137 -17.08 -21.30 11.23
N ARG A 138 -18.23 -20.81 11.72
CA ARG A 138 -18.71 -20.96 13.10
C ARG A 138 -18.96 -22.42 13.51
N ASP A 139 -19.07 -23.34 12.55
CA ASP A 139 -19.68 -24.66 12.75
C ASP A 139 -18.73 -25.86 12.85
N LYS A 140 -17.41 -25.66 13.03
CA LYS A 140 -16.49 -26.78 13.32
C LYS A 140 -16.24 -27.00 14.82
N MET A 141 -17.20 -26.66 15.67
CA MET A 141 -17.26 -27.14 17.06
C MET A 141 -18.36 -28.17 17.20
N LYS A 142 -18.05 -29.44 16.94
CA LYS A 142 -18.53 -30.64 17.64
C LYS A 142 -18.11 -31.90 16.87
N ARG A 143 -17.15 -32.62 17.43
CA ARG A 143 -17.22 -34.07 17.51
C ARG A 143 -17.11 -34.43 18.98
#